data_AF-D4HT18-F1
#
_entry.id   AF-D4HT18-F1
#
_cell.length_a   1.000
_cell.length_b   1.000
_cell.length_c   1.000
_cell.angle_alpha   90.00
_cell.angle_beta   90.00
_cell.angle_gamma   90.00
#
_symmetry.space_group_name_H-M   'P 1'
#
loop_
_entity.id
_entity.type
_entity.pdbx_description
1 polymer ?
#
loop_
_entity_poly.entity_id
_entity_poly.type
_entity_poly.pdbx_seq_one_letter_code
_entity_poly.pdbx_strand_id
1 'polypeptide(L)'
;MNVRENIKTEWLNGGATTWRQDILIANIHKKSIDAKWAPCEDLIFSYPIGKMYPMYVCAESKVIHDDIIISQLTFSQLWYRGEILSIWMIFFVSQYSDLSIFKSSIALFAIALVNILKYSILFKFKLLGMEFGRIKGLFLALISVLKKRELSDILS
;
A
#
# COMPACT_ATOMS: atom_id res chain seq x y z
N MET A 1 4.40 -3.02 14.68
CA MET A 1 3.34 -2.62 15.63
C MET A 1 3.77 -3.06 17.02
N ASN A 2 3.64 -2.22 18.05
CA ASN A 2 3.99 -2.62 19.41
C ASN A 2 2.69 -2.85 20.19
N VAL A 3 2.42 -4.11 20.55
CA VAL A 3 1.18 -4.53 21.23
C VAL A 3 1.54 -5.13 22.59
N ARG A 4 0.67 -4.92 23.58
CA ARG A 4 0.90 -5.39 24.96
C ARG A 4 0.40 -6.82 25.20
N GLU A 5 -0.50 -7.28 24.35
CA GLU A 5 -1.09 -8.62 24.39
C GLU A 5 -1.26 -9.14 22.96
N ASN A 6 -1.44 -10.44 22.81
CA ASN A 6 -1.68 -11.04 21.51
C ASN A 6 -3.03 -10.54 20.97
N ILE A 7 -3.03 -9.91 19.80
CA ILE A 7 -4.25 -9.38 19.18
C ILE A 7 -4.55 -10.11 17.89
N LYS A 8 -5.85 -10.29 17.62
CA LYS A 8 -6.33 -10.73 16.31
C LYS A 8 -6.35 -9.54 15.36
N THR A 9 -5.93 -9.73 14.12
CA THR A 9 -5.94 -8.69 13.08
C THR A 9 -6.54 -9.19 11.77
N GLU A 10 -6.91 -8.25 10.90
CA GLU A 10 -7.48 -8.55 9.57
C GLU A 10 -6.43 -8.65 8.47
N TRP A 11 -5.20 -8.20 8.75
CA TRP A 11 -4.04 -8.28 7.88
C TRP A 11 -2.77 -8.31 8.74
N LEU A 12 -1.65 -8.73 8.14
CA LEU A 12 -0.34 -8.81 8.79
C LEU A 12 0.68 -8.04 7.95
N ASN A 13 1.69 -7.48 8.59
CA ASN A 13 2.72 -6.72 7.89
C ASN A 13 3.68 -7.62 7.10
N GLY A 14 4.29 -7.04 6.06
CA GLY A 14 5.36 -7.67 5.30
C GLY A 14 6.66 -7.77 6.10
N GLY A 15 7.52 -8.71 5.73
CA GLY A 15 8.90 -8.81 6.22
C GLY A 15 9.10 -9.35 7.66
N ALA A 16 8.06 -9.36 8.50
CA ALA A 16 8.15 -9.88 9.87
C ALA A 16 6.95 -10.75 10.26
N THR A 17 6.45 -11.53 9.30
CA THR A 17 5.33 -12.46 9.48
C THR A 17 5.76 -13.88 9.16
N THR A 18 5.23 -14.85 9.89
CA THR A 18 5.42 -16.28 9.61
C THR A 18 4.12 -16.91 9.13
N TRP A 19 4.21 -17.83 8.18
CA TRP A 19 3.07 -18.50 7.58
C TRP A 19 3.22 -20.01 7.66
N ARG A 20 2.11 -20.72 7.86
CA ARG A 20 2.09 -22.18 7.67
C ARG A 20 2.36 -22.48 6.18
N GLN A 21 3.25 -23.42 5.91
CA GLN A 21 3.79 -23.64 4.57
C GLN A 21 2.72 -24.01 3.54
N ASP A 22 1.79 -24.89 3.92
CA ASP A 22 0.65 -25.30 3.09
C ASP A 22 -0.26 -24.12 2.71
N ILE A 23 -0.54 -23.21 3.66
CA ILE A 23 -1.31 -21.98 3.40
C ILE A 23 -0.56 -21.10 2.41
N LEU A 24 0.76 -20.94 2.58
CA LEU A 24 1.57 -20.11 1.69
C LEU A 24 1.59 -20.66 0.26
N ILE A 25 1.84 -21.97 0.09
CA ILE A 25 1.86 -22.62 -1.23
C ILE A 25 0.50 -22.52 -1.93
N ALA A 26 -0.60 -22.70 -1.19
CA ALA A 26 -1.94 -22.62 -1.75
C ALA A 26 -2.35 -21.19 -2.18
N ASN A 27 -1.68 -20.15 -1.67
CA ASN A 27 -2.05 -18.75 -1.87
C ASN A 27 -0.96 -17.91 -2.54
N ILE A 28 -0.01 -18.53 -3.25
CA ILE A 28 1.01 -17.79 -4.02
C ILE A 28 0.34 -16.80 -4.98
N HIS A 29 0.85 -15.57 -5.01
CA HIS A 29 0.36 -14.53 -5.90
C HIS A 29 0.41 -14.96 -7.36
N LYS A 30 -0.73 -14.93 -8.03
CA LYS A 30 -0.81 -15.16 -9.48
C LYS A 30 -0.46 -13.92 -10.30
N LYS A 31 -0.58 -12.74 -9.70
CA LYS A 31 -0.36 -11.44 -10.34
C LYS A 31 0.32 -10.51 -9.35
N SER A 32 1.26 -9.71 -9.84
CA SER A 32 1.93 -8.63 -9.11
C SER A 32 2.15 -7.45 -10.04
N ILE A 33 2.27 -6.26 -9.47
CA ILE A 33 2.75 -5.08 -10.19
C ILE A 33 4.28 -5.13 -10.17
N ASP A 34 4.93 -5.02 -11.34
CA ASP A 34 6.39 -4.88 -11.40
C ASP A 34 6.79 -3.44 -11.03
N ALA A 35 7.27 -3.27 -9.81
CA ALA A 35 7.70 -1.98 -9.28
C ALA A 35 8.93 -2.14 -8.38
N LYS A 36 9.80 -1.12 -8.37
CA LYS A 36 11.01 -1.07 -7.51
C LYS A 36 10.69 -0.93 -6.03
N TRP A 37 9.43 -0.63 -5.71
CA TRP A 37 8.91 -0.55 -4.36
C TRP A 37 7.51 -1.17 -4.38
N ALA A 38 7.23 -2.02 -3.40
CA ALA A 38 6.01 -2.83 -3.37
C ALA A 38 5.17 -2.46 -2.13
N PRO A 39 4.55 -1.27 -2.08
CA PRO A 39 3.68 -0.91 -0.96
C PRO A 39 2.40 -1.73 -1.02
N CYS A 40 1.85 -2.14 0.12
CA CYS A 40 0.62 -2.94 0.20
C CYS A 40 0.79 -4.39 -0.25
N GLU A 41 2.01 -4.88 -0.49
CA GLU A 41 2.26 -6.30 -0.77
C GLU A 41 1.72 -7.20 0.34
N ASP A 42 1.88 -6.72 1.56
CA ASP A 42 1.40 -7.34 2.78
C ASP A 42 -0.13 -7.39 2.86
N LEU A 43 -0.81 -6.30 2.50
CA LEU A 43 -2.27 -6.24 2.36
C LEU A 43 -2.77 -7.19 1.26
N ILE A 44 -2.14 -7.16 0.08
CA ILE A 44 -2.54 -7.99 -1.06
C ILE A 44 -2.45 -9.47 -0.70
N PHE A 45 -1.43 -9.87 0.07
CA PHE A 45 -1.28 -11.26 0.49
C PHE A 45 -2.17 -11.64 1.67
N SER A 46 -2.16 -10.85 2.73
CA SER A 46 -2.77 -11.25 4.01
C SER A 46 -4.27 -11.00 4.08
N TYR A 47 -4.82 -9.99 3.39
CA TYR A 47 -6.25 -9.70 3.41
C TYR A 47 -7.14 -10.89 2.99
N PRO A 48 -6.92 -11.57 1.84
CA PRO A 48 -7.76 -12.71 1.46
C PRO A 48 -7.59 -13.88 2.43
N ILE A 49 -6.38 -14.11 2.95
CA ILE A 49 -6.09 -15.17 3.91
C ILE A 49 -6.77 -14.89 5.25
N GLY A 50 -6.80 -13.63 5.69
CA GLY A 50 -7.45 -13.17 6.91
C GLY A 50 -8.96 -13.39 6.96
N LYS A 51 -9.60 -13.48 5.79
CA LYS A 51 -11.01 -13.86 5.67
C LYS A 51 -11.26 -15.35 5.89
N MET A 52 -10.24 -16.20 5.71
CA MET A 52 -10.33 -17.65 5.83
C MET A 52 -9.74 -18.18 7.14
N TYR A 53 -8.69 -17.53 7.64
CA TYR A 53 -7.93 -17.95 8.80
C TYR A 53 -7.74 -16.78 9.76
N PRO A 54 -7.83 -17.00 11.08
CA PRO A 54 -7.52 -15.96 12.03
C PRO A 54 -6.02 -15.63 11.97
N MET A 55 -5.72 -14.33 11.97
CA MET A 55 -4.35 -13.82 12.00
C MET A 55 -4.09 -13.11 13.32
N TYR A 56 -2.85 -13.18 13.78
CA TYR A 56 -2.47 -12.70 15.10
C TYR A 56 -1.16 -11.92 15.06
N VAL A 57 -1.10 -10.84 15.83
CA VAL A 57 0.14 -10.17 16.20
C VAL A 57 0.52 -10.64 17.60
N CYS A 58 1.69 -11.25 17.74
CA CYS A 58 2.19 -11.75 19.01
C CYS A 58 2.96 -10.66 19.77
N ALA A 59 2.55 -10.35 21.00
CA ALA A 59 3.13 -9.25 21.79
C ALA A 59 4.61 -9.46 22.13
N GLU A 60 5.00 -10.71 22.37
CA GLU A 60 6.37 -11.08 22.75
C GLU A 60 7.29 -11.25 21.52
N SER A 61 6.73 -11.37 20.32
CA SER A 61 7.51 -11.51 19.09
C SER A 61 7.90 -10.13 18.55
N LYS A 62 9.01 -9.60 19.03
CA LYS A 62 9.51 -8.27 18.67
C LYS A 62 10.63 -8.37 17.65
N VAL A 63 10.55 -7.50 16.64
CA VAL A 63 11.59 -7.31 15.63
C VAL A 63 11.99 -5.84 15.57
N ILE A 64 13.24 -5.58 15.21
CA ILE A 64 13.72 -4.24 14.89
C ILE A 64 13.56 -4.08 13.38
N HIS A 65 12.95 -2.97 12.96
CA HIS A 65 12.76 -2.65 11.55
C HIS A 65 13.45 -1.31 11.26
N ASP A 66 14.39 -1.33 10.32
CA ASP A 66 15.09 -0.13 9.88
C ASP A 66 14.27 0.57 8.80
N ASP A 67 13.55 1.61 9.22
CA ASP A 67 12.72 2.40 8.33
C ASP A 67 13.54 3.42 7.54
N ILE A 68 13.16 3.58 6.27
CA ILE A 68 13.74 4.63 5.43
C ILE A 68 13.29 6.00 5.96
N ILE A 69 14.25 6.84 6.28
CA ILE A 69 13.99 8.21 6.72
C ILE A 69 13.49 9.03 5.52
N ILE A 70 12.18 9.28 5.48
CA ILE A 70 11.50 9.98 4.38
C ILE A 70 12.14 11.32 4.02
N SER A 71 12.66 12.06 5.02
CA SER A 71 13.31 13.36 4.79
C SER A 71 14.61 13.25 3.98
N GLN A 72 15.24 12.08 3.91
CA GLN A 72 16.46 11.85 3.14
C GLN A 72 16.17 11.63 1.64
N LEU A 73 15.02 11.03 1.29
CA LEU A 73 14.63 10.75 -0.10
C LEU A 73 14.46 12.01 -0.93
N THR A 74 14.96 12.08 -2.17
CA THR A 74 14.79 13.23 -3.06
C THR A 74 13.33 13.47 -3.46
N PHE A 75 13.03 14.66 -4.01
CA PHE A 75 11.69 14.96 -4.53
C PHE A 75 11.22 13.93 -5.58
N SER A 76 12.10 13.53 -6.50
CA SER A 76 11.77 12.54 -7.54
C SER A 76 11.54 11.13 -6.98
N GLN A 77 12.32 10.73 -5.96
CA GLN A 77 12.10 9.47 -5.25
C GLN A 77 10.76 9.48 -4.51
N LEU A 78 10.43 10.60 -3.86
CA LEU A 78 9.15 10.78 -3.19
C LEU A 78 7.99 10.76 -4.20
N TRP A 79 8.14 11.43 -5.34
CA TRP A 79 7.18 11.37 -6.44
C TRP A 79 6.92 9.95 -6.89
N TYR A 80 7.96 9.20 -7.20
CA TYR A 80 7.83 7.79 -7.58
C TYR A 80 7.08 6.98 -6.52
N ARG A 81 7.45 7.13 -5.24
CA ARG A 81 6.74 6.43 -4.15
C ARG A 81 5.27 6.82 -4.06
N GLY A 82 4.95 8.11 -4.17
CA GLY A 82 3.56 8.56 -4.19
C GLY A 82 2.76 7.88 -5.31
N GLU A 83 3.31 7.87 -6.51
CA GLU A 83 2.70 7.26 -7.69
C GLU A 83 2.44 5.77 -7.51
N ILE A 84 3.46 5.03 -7.10
CA ILE A 84 3.37 3.58 -6.87
C ILE A 84 2.40 3.25 -5.74
N LEU A 85 2.38 4.02 -4.65
CA LEU A 85 1.45 3.81 -3.53
C LEU A 85 -0.01 3.84 -4.00
N SER A 86 -0.39 4.84 -4.80
CA SER A 86 -1.76 4.94 -5.31
C SER A 86 -2.10 3.80 -6.26
N ILE A 87 -1.18 3.43 -7.15
CA ILE A 87 -1.40 2.34 -8.12
C ILE A 87 -1.63 1.02 -7.38
N TRP A 88 -0.77 0.69 -6.41
CA TRP A 88 -0.90 -0.54 -5.61
C TRP A 88 -2.15 -0.56 -4.75
N MET A 89 -2.51 0.56 -4.12
CA MET A 89 -3.73 0.65 -3.32
C MET A 89 -4.99 0.43 -4.17
N ILE A 90 -5.08 1.04 -5.34
CA ILE A 90 -6.21 0.84 -6.25
C ILE A 90 -6.21 -0.57 -6.84
N PHE A 91 -5.04 -1.13 -7.16
CA PHE A 91 -4.90 -2.53 -7.57
C PHE A 91 -5.42 -3.50 -6.52
N PHE A 92 -5.02 -3.33 -5.26
CA PHE A 92 -5.52 -4.12 -4.14
C PHE A 92 -7.04 -4.04 -4.03
N VAL A 93 -7.57 -2.82 -3.95
CA VAL A 93 -9.01 -2.57 -3.80
C VAL A 93 -9.81 -3.14 -4.97
N SER A 94 -9.28 -3.09 -6.19
CA SER A 94 -9.97 -3.62 -7.37
C SER A 94 -10.08 -5.15 -7.39
N GLN A 95 -9.29 -5.87 -6.60
CA GLN A 95 -9.38 -7.34 -6.54
C GLN A 95 -10.59 -7.83 -5.73
N TYR A 96 -11.22 -6.97 -4.93
CA TYR A 96 -12.20 -7.39 -3.93
C TYR A 96 -13.49 -6.57 -4.02
N SER A 97 -14.62 -7.24 -4.28
CA SER A 97 -15.92 -6.60 -4.49
C SER A 97 -16.51 -5.93 -3.24
N ASP A 98 -16.05 -6.33 -2.05
CA ASP A 98 -16.43 -5.72 -0.78
C ASP A 98 -15.71 -4.38 -0.51
N LEU A 99 -14.65 -4.08 -1.28
CA LEU A 99 -13.92 -2.82 -1.20
C LEU A 99 -14.38 -1.86 -2.31
N SER A 100 -14.42 -0.57 -2.01
CA SER A 100 -14.91 0.44 -2.95
C SER A 100 -13.77 1.27 -3.52
N ILE A 101 -13.48 1.07 -4.82
CA ILE A 101 -12.52 1.88 -5.59
C ILE A 101 -12.83 3.38 -5.43
N PHE A 102 -14.11 3.75 -5.50
CA PHE A 102 -14.55 5.14 -5.38
C PHE A 102 -14.20 5.75 -4.01
N LYS A 103 -14.56 5.07 -2.91
CA LYS A 103 -14.25 5.55 -1.55
C LYS A 103 -12.74 5.64 -1.33
N SER A 104 -11.99 4.63 -1.75
CA SER A 104 -10.53 4.62 -1.65
C SER A 104 -9.89 5.75 -2.46
N SER A 105 -10.43 6.05 -3.65
CA SER A 105 -9.96 7.16 -4.49
C SER A 105 -10.19 8.51 -3.84
N ILE A 106 -11.37 8.73 -3.25
CA ILE A 106 -11.66 9.95 -2.48
C ILE A 106 -10.69 10.08 -1.31
N ALA A 107 -10.46 8.99 -0.56
CA ALA A 107 -9.54 9.01 0.58
C ALA A 107 -8.11 9.38 0.15
N LEU A 108 -7.58 8.73 -0.90
CA LEU A 108 -6.24 9.02 -1.44
C LEU A 108 -6.13 10.48 -1.91
N PHE A 109 -7.15 10.99 -2.60
CA PHE A 109 -7.17 12.37 -3.08
C PHE A 109 -7.26 13.38 -1.93
N ALA A 110 -8.12 13.14 -0.95
CA ALA A 110 -8.28 14.00 0.23
C ALA A 110 -7.01 14.07 1.07
N ILE A 111 -6.36 12.93 1.31
CA ILE A 111 -5.06 12.87 2.00
C ILE A 111 -4.02 13.69 1.23
N ALA A 112 -3.99 13.57 -0.10
CA ALA A 112 -3.06 14.33 -0.93
C ALA A 112 -3.28 15.84 -0.81
N LEU A 113 -4.53 16.29 -0.91
CA LEU A 113 -4.88 17.69 -0.81
C LEU A 113 -4.52 18.30 0.55
N VAL A 114 -4.85 17.60 1.65
CA VAL A 114 -4.53 18.01 3.01
C VAL A 114 -3.01 18.12 3.20
N ASN A 115 -2.25 17.14 2.71
CA ASN A 115 -0.80 17.15 2.83
C ASN A 115 -0.13 18.23 1.96
N ILE A 116 -0.65 18.50 0.75
CA ILE A 116 -0.16 19.59 -0.08
C ILE A 116 -0.31 20.93 0.66
N LEU A 117 -1.49 21.20 1.23
CA LEU A 117 -1.72 22.41 2.02
C LEU A 117 -0.75 22.48 3.22
N LYS A 118 -0.68 21.40 4.02
CA LYS A 118 0.21 21.29 5.18
C LYS A 118 1.67 21.55 4.83
N TYR A 119 2.19 20.89 3.78
CA TYR A 119 3.60 21.00 3.41
C TYR A 119 3.93 22.35 2.77
N SER A 120 2.96 22.99 2.11
CA SER A 120 3.13 24.34 1.57
C SER A 120 3.23 25.38 2.68
N ILE A 121 2.35 25.32 3.68
CA ILE A 121 2.38 26.21 4.87
C ILE A 121 3.67 26.01 5.67
N LEU A 122 4.14 24.76 5.80
CA LEU A 122 5.37 24.43 6.53
C LEU A 122 6.65 24.59 5.69
N PHE A 123 6.56 25.09 4.46
CA PHE A 123 7.69 25.23 3.53
C PHE A 123 8.48 23.93 3.30
N LYS A 124 7.83 22.76 3.44
CA LYS A 124 8.42 21.43 3.22
C LYS A 124 8.23 20.97 1.78
N PHE A 125 8.64 21.81 0.82
CA PHE A 125 8.37 21.61 -0.61
C PHE A 125 8.86 20.27 -1.17
N LYS A 126 9.95 19.73 -0.60
CA LYS A 126 10.47 18.40 -0.95
C LYS A 126 9.42 17.29 -0.78
N LEU A 127 8.58 17.37 0.26
CA LEU A 127 7.54 16.38 0.54
C LEU A 127 6.35 16.45 -0.42
N LEU A 128 6.17 17.58 -1.12
CA LEU A 128 5.13 17.71 -2.14
C LEU A 128 5.30 16.70 -3.28
N GLY A 129 6.53 16.22 -3.53
CA GLY A 129 6.79 15.18 -4.52
C GLY A 129 5.90 13.97 -4.30
N MET A 130 5.82 13.49 -3.05
CA MET A 130 4.98 12.33 -2.71
C MET A 130 3.51 12.56 -3.01
N GLU A 131 3.02 13.78 -2.77
CA GLU A 131 1.61 14.09 -2.95
C GLU A 131 1.22 14.26 -4.41
N PHE A 132 2.07 14.92 -5.21
CA PHE A 132 1.88 14.99 -6.66
C PHE A 132 2.00 13.62 -7.32
N GLY A 133 2.95 12.80 -6.87
CA GLY A 133 3.04 11.39 -7.25
C GLY A 133 1.75 10.64 -6.95
N ARG A 134 1.23 10.77 -5.73
CA ARG A 134 -0.03 10.13 -5.29
C ARG A 134 -1.20 10.49 -6.20
N ILE A 135 -1.34 11.77 -6.56
CA ILE A 135 -2.38 12.23 -7.48
C ILE A 135 -2.18 11.64 -8.88
N LYS A 136 -0.96 11.69 -9.43
CA LYS A 136 -0.64 11.10 -10.75
C LYS A 136 -0.98 9.61 -10.79
N GLY A 137 -0.50 8.84 -9.81
CA GLY A 137 -0.74 7.39 -9.72
C GLY A 137 -2.22 7.05 -9.59
N LEU A 138 -2.98 7.86 -8.85
CA LEU A 138 -4.43 7.69 -8.72
C LEU A 138 -5.13 7.87 -10.08
N PHE A 139 -4.80 8.91 -10.83
CA PHE A 139 -5.37 9.11 -12.18
C PHE A 139 -5.02 7.99 -13.14
N LEU A 140 -3.76 7.54 -13.15
CA LEU A 140 -3.32 6.41 -13.98
C LEU A 140 -4.10 5.14 -13.64
N ALA A 141 -4.21 4.80 -12.36
CA ALA A 141 -4.95 3.62 -11.92
C ALA A 141 -6.42 3.70 -12.29
N LEU A 142 -7.08 4.85 -12.07
CA LEU A 142 -8.48 5.04 -12.42
C LEU A 142 -8.73 4.95 -13.92
N ILE A 143 -7.88 5.54 -14.75
CA ILE A 143 -7.98 5.43 -16.21
C ILE A 143 -7.89 3.97 -16.65
N SER A 144 -6.98 3.19 -16.05
CA SER A 144 -6.83 1.78 -16.37
C SER A 144 -8.03 0.94 -15.93
N VAL A 145 -8.58 1.18 -14.73
CA VAL A 145 -9.84 0.55 -14.29
C VAL A 145 -10.97 0.86 -15.27
N LEU A 146 -11.14 2.13 -15.65
CA LEU A 146 -12.21 2.56 -16.58
C LEU A 146 -12.05 1.94 -17.97
N LYS A 147 -10.81 1.79 -18.44
CA LYS A 147 -10.49 1.14 -19.72
C LYS A 147 -10.52 -0.39 -19.63
N LYS A 148 -10.87 -0.97 -18.47
CA LYS A 148 -10.81 -2.42 -18.20
C LYS A 148 -9.44 -3.03 -18.54
N ARG A 149 -8.38 -2.23 -18.41
CA ARG A 149 -7.00 -2.70 -18.58
C ARG A 149 -6.55 -3.36 -17.29
N GLU A 150 -5.69 -4.36 -17.42
CA GLU A 150 -5.08 -4.97 -16.24
C GLU A 150 -4.16 -3.95 -15.56
N LEU A 151 -4.40 -3.72 -14.27
CA LEU A 151 -3.63 -2.78 -13.46
C LEU A 151 -2.19 -3.26 -13.21
N SER A 152 -1.94 -4.57 -13.31
CA SER A 152 -0.59 -5.16 -13.28
C SER A 152 0.31 -4.62 -14.39
N ASP A 153 -0.29 -4.18 -15.50
CA ASP A 153 0.42 -3.80 -16.72
C ASP A 153 0.59 -2.28 -16.84
N ILE A 154 0.25 -1.51 -15.80
CA ILE A 154 0.34 -0.03 -15.85
C ILE A 154 1.78 0.46 -16.01
N LEU A 155 2.73 -0.28 -15.43
CA LEU A 155 4.13 0.11 -15.36
C LEU A 155 5.01 -0.58 -16.43
N SER A 156 4.39 -1.42 -17.26
CA SER A 156 4.99 -2.15 -18.39
C SER A 156 5.08 -1.27 -19.63
#